data_AF-A0A077PB64-F1
#
_entry.id   AF-A0A077PB64-F1
#
_cell.length_a   1.000
_cell.length_b   1.000
_cell.length_c   1.000
_cell.angle_alpha   90.00
_cell.angle_beta   90.00
_cell.angle_gamma   90.00
#
_symmetry.space_group_name_H-M   'P 1'
#
loop_
_entity.id
_entity.type
_entity.pdbx_description
1 polymer ?
#
loop_
_entity_poly.entity_id
_entity_poly.type
_entity_poly.pdbx_seq_one_letter_code
_entity_poly.pdbx_strand_id
1 'polypeptide(L)'
;MDLGLIVAVIGVAATIIGIFTSKYFAESLDDKKQFRQAADAILLKLTEEMRAIESGAYPFQTIKDTDFDKLLVCVSPRKRRKLQAAIKCYENTHKSTAKIKHYHDIYPSNSIYRLNSYVVINPEEVIKDLSALRDLISKN
;
A
#
# COMPACT_ATOMS: atom_id res chain seq x y z
N MET A 1 -31.48 49.94 4.95
CA MET A 1 -30.14 49.37 5.24
C MET A 1 -29.13 50.24 4.53
N ASP A 2 -28.20 50.86 5.27
CA ASP A 2 -27.14 51.69 4.67
C ASP A 2 -26.17 50.84 3.85
N LEU A 3 -25.76 51.37 2.69
CA LEU A 3 -24.84 50.71 1.76
C LEU A 3 -23.51 50.32 2.44
N GLY A 4 -23.04 51.13 3.39
CA GLY A 4 -21.84 50.83 4.18
C GLY A 4 -21.98 49.59 5.06
N LEU A 5 -23.18 49.30 5.57
CA LEU A 5 -23.44 48.11 6.39
C LEU A 5 -23.47 46.84 5.53
N ILE A 6 -23.96 46.94 4.29
CA ILE A 6 -23.97 45.82 3.32
C ILE A 6 -22.53 45.46 2.91
N VAL A 7 -21.70 46.46 2.57
CA VAL A 7 -20.30 46.23 2.17
C VAL A 7 -19.48 45.65 3.32
N ALA A 8 -19.69 46.13 4.55
CA ALA A 8 -19.02 45.59 5.73
C ALA A 8 -19.40 44.11 5.99
N VAL A 9 -20.69 43.75 5.87
CA VAL A 9 -21.16 42.37 6.05
C VAL A 9 -20.58 41.45 4.98
N ILE A 10 -20.51 41.88 3.72
CA ILE A 10 -19.92 41.10 2.63
C ILE A 10 -18.42 40.90 2.85
N GLY A 11 -17.69 41.92 3.31
CA GLY A 11 -16.26 41.82 3.61
C GLY A 11 -15.96 40.82 4.74
N VAL A 12 -16.78 40.80 5.78
CA VAL A 12 -16.67 39.83 6.89
C VAL A 12 -17.02 38.41 6.43
N ALA A 13 -18.07 38.25 5.62
CA ALA A 13 -18.42 36.95 5.07
C ALA A 13 -17.31 36.40 4.14
N ALA A 14 -16.73 37.23 3.28
CA ALA A 14 -15.66 36.82 2.37
C ALA A 14 -14.37 36.41 3.10
N THR A 15 -14.00 37.10 4.17
CA THR A 15 -12.83 36.75 4.99
C THR A 15 -13.03 35.45 5.76
N ILE A 16 -14.23 35.22 6.32
CA ILE A 16 -14.58 33.96 6.96
C ILE A 16 -14.50 32.81 5.94
N ILE A 17 -15.12 32.95 4.77
CA ILE A 17 -15.07 31.93 3.70
C ILE A 17 -13.64 31.69 3.22
N GLY A 18 -12.81 32.74 3.10
CA GLY A 18 -11.40 32.63 2.72
C GLY A 18 -10.57 31.84 3.74
N ILE A 19 -10.78 32.08 5.04
CA ILE A 19 -10.09 31.33 6.11
C ILE A 19 -10.54 29.87 6.12
N PHE A 20 -11.85 29.60 6.00
CA PHE A 20 -12.36 28.23 5.96
C PHE A 20 -11.86 27.47 4.74
N THR A 21 -11.94 28.04 3.55
CA THR A 21 -11.44 27.39 2.32
C THR A 21 -9.93 27.15 2.38
N SER A 22 -9.13 28.11 2.87
CA SER A 22 -7.68 27.94 3.00
C SER A 22 -7.29 26.76 3.91
N LYS A 23 -7.98 26.57 5.04
CA LYS A 23 -7.71 25.47 5.97
C LYS A 23 -8.08 24.12 5.38
N TYR A 24 -9.27 23.99 4.81
CA TYR A 24 -9.70 22.74 4.17
C TYR A 24 -8.82 22.36 2.98
N PHE A 25 -8.38 23.35 2.18
CA PHE A 25 -7.47 23.09 1.07
C PHE A 25 -6.09 22.65 1.56
N ALA A 26 -5.52 23.31 2.57
CA ALA A 26 -4.22 22.96 3.13
C ALA A 26 -4.20 21.54 3.73
N GLU A 27 -5.21 21.19 4.52
CA GLU A 27 -5.36 19.86 5.13
C GLU A 27 -5.51 18.77 4.04
N SER A 28 -6.31 19.05 2.99
CA SER A 28 -6.47 18.11 1.87
C SER A 28 -5.19 17.92 1.04
N LEU A 29 -4.30 18.92 1.01
CA LEU A 29 -3.02 18.83 0.33
C LEU A 29 -2.02 18.01 1.15
N ASP A 30 -2.01 18.20 2.47
CA ASP A 30 -1.20 17.38 3.38
C ASP A 30 -1.63 15.92 3.37
N ASP A 31 -2.93 15.62 3.40
CA ASP A 31 -3.44 14.25 3.30
C ASP A 31 -3.04 13.58 1.98
N LYS A 32 -3.10 14.30 0.86
CA LYS A 32 -2.65 13.80 -0.44
C LYS A 32 -1.15 13.53 -0.47
N LYS A 33 -0.36 14.39 0.17
CA LYS A 33 1.10 14.22 0.25
C LYS A 33 1.45 13.01 1.11
N GLN A 34 0.81 12.86 2.26
CA GLN A 34 0.98 11.71 3.15
C GLN A 34 0.56 10.41 2.46
N PHE A 35 -0.57 10.43 1.73
CA PHE A 35 -1.01 9.29 0.92
C PHE A 35 0.05 8.89 -0.10
N ARG A 36 0.55 9.85 -0.90
CA ARG A 36 1.58 9.60 -1.92
C ARG A 36 2.84 9.02 -1.31
N GLN A 37 3.32 9.59 -0.20
CA GLN A 37 4.52 9.12 0.46
C GLN A 37 4.36 7.68 1.00
N ALA A 38 3.21 7.36 1.59
CA ALA A 38 2.91 6.00 2.05
C ALA A 38 2.75 5.03 0.86
N ALA A 39 2.08 5.47 -0.21
CA ALA A 39 1.90 4.70 -1.43
C ALA A 39 3.23 4.38 -2.12
N ASP A 40 4.10 5.38 -2.31
CA ASP A 40 5.41 5.22 -2.96
C ASP A 40 6.30 4.22 -2.19
N ALA A 41 6.30 4.31 -0.85
CA ALA A 41 7.04 3.37 -0.01
C ALA A 41 6.55 1.93 -0.17
N ILE A 42 5.23 1.72 -0.24
CA ILE A 42 4.63 0.40 -0.46
C ILE A 42 4.89 -0.09 -1.88
N LEU A 43 4.75 0.78 -2.89
CA LEU A 43 4.97 0.43 -4.30
C LEU A 43 6.42 0.01 -4.57
N LEU A 44 7.39 0.68 -3.96
CA LEU A 44 8.80 0.31 -4.07
C LEU A 44 9.03 -1.11 -3.54
N LYS A 45 8.61 -1.37 -2.30
CA LYS A 45 8.72 -2.68 -1.65
C LYS A 45 8.01 -3.79 -2.44
N LEU A 46 6.78 -3.52 -2.89
CA LEU A 46 5.99 -4.46 -3.68
C LEU A 46 6.68 -4.79 -5.00
N THR A 47 7.30 -3.80 -5.64
CA THR A 47 8.06 -4.01 -6.88
C THR A 47 9.31 -4.85 -6.66
N GLU A 48 10.02 -4.64 -5.55
CA GLU A 48 11.18 -5.46 -5.17
C GLU A 48 10.78 -6.91 -4.88
N GLU A 49 9.67 -7.12 -4.16
CA GLU A 49 9.10 -8.45 -3.91
C GLU A 49 8.71 -9.16 -5.22
N MET A 50 8.02 -8.47 -6.12
CA MET A 50 7.65 -9.01 -7.44
C MET A 50 8.89 -9.38 -8.26
N ARG A 51 9.93 -8.54 -8.27
CA ARG A 51 11.20 -8.84 -8.96
C ARG A 51 11.90 -10.06 -8.35
N ALA A 52 11.86 -10.23 -7.03
CA ALA A 52 12.39 -11.42 -6.38
C ALA A 52 11.67 -12.68 -6.87
N ILE A 53 10.33 -12.65 -6.91
CA ILE A 53 9.48 -13.75 -7.42
C ILE A 53 9.81 -14.08 -8.88
N GLU A 54 9.91 -13.06 -9.75
CA GLU A 54 10.27 -13.21 -11.16
C GLU A 54 11.64 -13.89 -11.33
N SER A 55 12.59 -13.56 -10.46
CA SER A 55 13.93 -14.17 -10.46
C SER A 55 13.99 -15.57 -9.82
N GLY A 56 12.86 -16.09 -9.32
CA GLY A 56 12.78 -17.36 -8.58
C GLY A 56 13.36 -17.29 -7.16
N ALA A 57 13.68 -16.08 -6.67
CA ALA A 57 14.11 -15.85 -5.31
C ALA A 57 12.90 -15.77 -4.37
N TYR A 58 13.08 -16.15 -3.11
CA TYR A 58 12.03 -16.04 -2.11
C TYR A 58 11.70 -14.55 -1.87
N PRO A 59 10.46 -14.10 -2.12
CA PRO A 59 10.05 -12.77 -1.72
C PRO A 59 9.86 -12.79 -0.21
N PHE A 60 10.81 -12.23 0.53
CA PHE A 60 10.54 -11.90 1.92
C PHE A 60 9.37 -10.93 1.96
N GLN A 61 8.40 -11.13 2.84
CA GLN A 61 7.33 -10.16 3.07
C GLN A 61 7.95 -8.91 3.72
N THR A 62 8.19 -7.87 2.93
CA THR A 62 8.88 -6.62 3.33
C THR A 62 7.91 -5.51 3.73
N ILE A 63 6.66 -5.59 3.26
CA ILE A 63 5.60 -4.65 3.62
C ILE A 63 4.97 -5.10 4.95
N LYS A 64 5.00 -4.21 5.94
CA LYS A 64 4.47 -4.49 7.28
C LYS A 64 3.07 -3.90 7.45
N ASP A 65 2.33 -4.41 8.43
CA ASP A 65 1.02 -3.89 8.81
C ASP A 65 1.06 -2.37 9.06
N THR A 66 2.13 -1.88 9.70
CA THR A 66 2.34 -0.45 9.95
C THR A 66 2.46 0.41 8.69
N ASP A 67 2.91 -0.17 7.58
CA ASP A 67 2.96 0.53 6.29
C ASP A 67 1.54 0.65 5.72
N PHE A 68 0.75 -0.43 5.81
CA PHE A 68 -0.64 -0.43 5.41
C PHE A 68 -1.50 0.49 6.26
N ASP A 69 -1.27 0.56 7.57
CA ASP A 69 -1.99 1.46 8.47
C ASP A 69 -1.83 2.92 8.07
N LYS A 70 -0.60 3.33 7.73
CA LYS A 70 -0.32 4.68 7.22
C LYS A 70 -1.13 4.97 5.96
N LEU A 71 -1.20 4.00 5.04
CA LEU A 71 -1.98 4.14 3.81
C LEU A 71 -3.51 4.18 4.08
N LEU A 72 -3.99 3.38 5.03
CA LEU A 72 -5.41 3.23 5.36
C LEU A 72 -6.00 4.47 6.07
N VAL A 73 -5.17 5.22 6.80
CA VAL A 73 -5.59 6.48 7.44
C VAL A 73 -5.84 7.57 6.41
N CYS A 74 -5.08 7.60 5.31
CA CYS A 74 -5.17 8.64 4.28
C CYS A 74 -6.28 8.41 3.23
N VAL A 75 -7.07 7.33 3.32
CA VAL A 75 -8.11 7.00 2.33
C VAL A 75 -9.53 7.11 2.88
N SER A 76 -10.46 7.50 2.01
CA SER A 76 -11.88 7.57 2.37
C SER A 76 -12.46 6.21 2.77
N PRO A 77 -13.52 6.15 3.60
CA PRO A 77 -14.09 4.88 4.08
C PRO A 77 -14.49 3.90 2.96
N ARG A 78 -14.98 4.42 1.82
CA ARG A 78 -15.32 3.61 0.64
C ARG A 78 -14.08 2.95 0.02
N LYS A 79 -12.97 3.68 -0.08
CA LYS A 79 -11.70 3.17 -0.63
C LYS A 79 -11.02 2.22 0.35
N ARG A 80 -11.12 2.49 1.66
CA ARG A 80 -10.55 1.66 2.74
C ARG A 80 -10.96 0.20 2.62
N ARG A 81 -12.25 -0.09 2.39
CA ARG A 81 -12.74 -1.49 2.25
C ARG A 81 -12.09 -2.23 1.07
N LYS A 82 -11.96 -1.56 -0.08
CA LYS A 82 -11.30 -2.14 -1.27
C LYS A 82 -9.83 -2.40 -1.00
N LEU A 83 -9.15 -1.44 -0.36
CA LEU A 83 -7.74 -1.56 -0.01
C LEU A 83 -7.51 -2.68 1.01
N GLN A 84 -8.35 -2.81 2.04
CA GLN A 84 -8.28 -3.92 3.00
C GLN A 84 -8.46 -5.29 2.36
N ALA A 85 -9.36 -5.42 1.39
CA ALA A 85 -9.53 -6.67 0.64
C ALA A 85 -8.26 -7.03 -0.15
N ALA A 86 -7.62 -6.03 -0.78
CA ALA A 86 -6.38 -6.22 -1.52
C ALA A 86 -5.19 -6.55 -0.60
N ILE A 87 -5.09 -5.91 0.57
CA ILE A 87 -4.08 -6.22 1.60
C ILE A 87 -4.22 -7.68 2.07
N LYS A 88 -5.46 -8.12 2.35
CA LYS A 88 -5.71 -9.51 2.75
C LYS A 88 -5.33 -10.50 1.64
N CYS A 89 -5.56 -10.13 0.37
CA CYS A 89 -5.12 -10.94 -0.76
C CYS A 89 -3.59 -11.05 -0.78
N TYR A 90 -2.87 -9.92 -0.67
CA TYR A 90 -1.41 -9.86 -0.57
C TYR A 90 -0.85 -10.77 0.54
N GLU A 91 -1.40 -10.68 1.76
CA GLU A 91 -0.98 -11.50 2.90
C GLU A 91 -1.18 -13.00 2.66
N ASN A 92 -2.30 -13.36 2.02
CA ASN A 92 -2.59 -14.75 1.68
C ASN A 92 -1.68 -15.27 0.58
N THR A 93 -1.42 -14.46 -0.44
CA THR A 93 -0.51 -14.79 -1.54
C THR A 93 0.89 -15.08 -0.98
N HIS A 94 1.41 -14.25 -0.07
CA HIS A 94 2.72 -14.50 0.56
C HIS A 94 2.80 -15.84 1.32
N LYS A 95 1.70 -16.30 1.93
CA LYS A 95 1.63 -17.62 2.58
C LYS A 95 1.64 -18.78 1.59
N SER A 96 1.14 -18.58 0.37
CA SER A 96 1.11 -19.61 -0.68
C SER A 96 2.27 -19.53 -1.68
N THR A 97 3.05 -18.44 -1.65
CA THR A 97 4.07 -18.13 -2.66
C THR A 97 5.27 -19.08 -2.64
N ALA A 98 5.64 -19.63 -1.48
CA ALA A 98 6.78 -20.55 -1.43
C ALA A 98 6.60 -21.65 -0.40
N LYS A 99 7.15 -22.83 -0.75
CA LYS A 99 7.33 -23.93 0.20
C LYS A 99 8.80 -23.99 0.62
N ILE A 100 8.99 -24.32 1.89
CA ILE A 100 10.30 -24.72 2.39
C ILE A 100 10.63 -26.04 1.70
N LYS A 101 11.74 -26.07 0.96
CA LYS A 101 12.28 -27.29 0.39
C LYS A 101 13.15 -27.93 1.47
N HIS A 102 12.69 -29.07 1.98
CA HIS A 102 13.50 -29.82 2.93
C HIS A 102 14.56 -30.62 2.16
N TYR A 103 15.77 -30.66 2.70
CA TYR A 103 16.91 -31.35 2.09
C TYR A 103 16.60 -32.83 1.76
N HIS A 104 15.70 -33.45 2.51
CA HIS A 104 15.32 -34.86 2.35
C HIS A 104 14.32 -35.15 1.22
N ASP A 105 13.81 -34.12 0.52
CA ASP A 105 12.74 -34.31 -0.48
C ASP A 105 13.23 -34.88 -1.83
N ILE A 106 14.55 -35.00 -2.08
CA ILE A 106 15.06 -35.46 -3.38
C ILE A 106 15.82 -36.79 -3.33
N TYR A 107 16.70 -37.09 -2.36
CA TYR A 107 17.26 -38.43 -2.13
C TYR A 107 17.90 -38.49 -0.74
N PRO A 108 17.90 -39.61 -0.01
CA PRO A 108 18.54 -39.71 1.29
C PRO A 108 20.06 -39.74 1.10
N SER A 109 20.72 -38.59 1.24
CA SER A 109 22.18 -38.50 1.29
C SER A 109 22.63 -38.33 2.74
N ASN A 110 23.65 -39.09 3.14
CA ASN A 110 24.23 -39.18 4.49
C ASN A 110 25.03 -37.92 4.92
N SER A 111 24.71 -36.72 4.45
CA SER A 111 25.44 -35.50 4.83
C SER A 111 24.55 -34.50 5.57
N ILE A 112 25.03 -34.05 6.73
CA ILE A 112 24.37 -33.06 7.58
C ILE A 112 24.70 -31.67 7.02
N TYR A 113 23.80 -31.09 6.22
CA TYR A 113 23.86 -29.68 5.83
C TYR A 113 22.49 -29.02 5.97
N ARG A 114 22.40 -28.01 6.85
CA ARG A 114 21.23 -27.13 7.02
C ARG A 114 21.32 -25.97 6.04
N LEU A 115 20.68 -26.10 4.88
CA LEU A 115 20.32 -24.96 4.04
C LEU A 115 18.84 -25.11 3.70
N ASN A 116 17.98 -24.40 4.43
CA ASN A 116 16.59 -24.25 4.03
C ASN A 116 16.60 -23.49 2.70
N SER A 117 16.38 -24.20 1.59
CA SER A 117 16.14 -23.57 0.31
C SER A 117 14.63 -23.37 0.14
N TYR A 118 14.24 -22.29 -0.53
CA TYR A 118 12.83 -22.00 -0.82
C TYR A 118 12.59 -22.26 -2.29
N VAL A 119 11.41 -22.78 -2.61
CA VAL A 119 10.94 -22.88 -3.98
C VAL A 119 9.69 -22.03 -4.09
N VAL A 120 9.77 -21.01 -4.95
CA VAL A 120 8.60 -20.21 -5.34
C VAL A 120 7.68 -21.11 -6.17
N ILE A 121 6.39 -21.14 -5.82
CA ILE A 121 5.38 -21.94 -6.48
C ILE A 121 4.46 -20.99 -7.25
N ASN A 122 4.21 -21.32 -8.52
CA ASN A 122 3.33 -20.56 -9.41
C ASN A 122 3.65 -19.04 -9.42
N PRO A 123 4.89 -18.65 -9.80
CA PRO A 123 5.30 -17.24 -9.78
C PRO A 123 4.37 -16.33 -10.59
N GLU A 124 3.83 -16.81 -11.70
CA GLU A 124 2.89 -16.05 -12.54
C GLU A 124 1.56 -15.71 -11.83
N GLU A 125 1.01 -16.67 -11.08
CA GLU A 125 -0.24 -16.50 -10.33
C GLU A 125 -0.03 -15.53 -9.16
N VAL A 126 1.09 -15.68 -8.46
CA VAL A 126 1.52 -14.79 -7.39
C VAL A 126 1.69 -13.35 -7.90
N ILE A 127 2.41 -13.16 -9.02
CA ILE A 127 2.61 -11.84 -9.62
C ILE A 127 1.27 -11.19 -10.01
N LYS A 128 0.34 -11.98 -10.55
CA LYS A 128 -1.00 -11.51 -10.89
C LYS A 128 -1.74 -11.00 -9.67
N ASP A 129 -1.72 -11.72 -8.55
CA ASP A 129 -2.38 -11.28 -7.32
C ASP A 129 -1.74 -10.02 -6.74
N LEU A 130 -0.41 -9.95 -6.72
CA LEU A 130 0.33 -8.77 -6.25
C LEU A 130 0.08 -7.53 -7.15
N SER A 131 -0.07 -7.74 -8.46
CA SER A 131 -0.36 -6.67 -9.41
C SER A 131 -1.70 -5.98 -9.13
N ALA A 132 -2.69 -6.70 -8.59
CA ALA A 132 -3.98 -6.12 -8.22
C ALA A 132 -3.84 -5.08 -7.09
N LEU A 133 -2.96 -5.34 -6.11
CA LEU A 133 -2.64 -4.37 -5.05
C LEU A 133 -1.89 -3.17 -5.62
N ARG A 134 -0.87 -3.41 -6.46
CA ARG A 134 -0.09 -2.35 -7.13
C ARG A 134 -1.00 -1.40 -7.91
N ASP A 135 -1.89 -1.94 -8.73
CA ASP A 135 -2.77 -1.16 -9.58
C ASP A 135 -3.79 -0.34 -8.77
N LEU A 136 -4.25 -0.87 -7.62
CA LEU A 136 -5.12 -0.14 -6.71
C LEU A 136 -4.40 1.02 -6.02
N ILE A 137 -3.15 0.83 -5.62
CA ILE A 137 -2.36 1.88 -4.97
C ILE A 137 -1.97 2.96 -5.99
N SER A 138 -1.56 2.57 -7.20
CA SER A 138 -1.11 3.50 -8.25
C SER A 138 -2.24 4.36 -8.87
N LYS A 139 -3.51 3.93 -8.79
CA LYS A 139 -4.67 4.65 -9.35
C LYS A 139 -5.28 5.68 -8.40
N ASN A 140 -4.73 5.87 -7.20
CA ASN A 140 -5.25 6.79 -6.17
C ASN A 140 -4.46 8.09 -6.08
#